data_AF-A0A2E6SB77-F1
#
_entry.id   AF-A0A2E6SB77-F1
#
_cell.length_a   1.000
_cell.length_b   1.000
_cell.length_c   1.000
_cell.angle_alpha   90.00
_cell.angle_beta   90.00
_cell.angle_gamma   90.00
#
_symmetry.space_group_name_H-M   'P 1'
#
loop_
_entity.id
_entity.type
_entity.pdbx_description
1 polymer ?
#
loop_
_entity_poly.entity_id
_entity_poly.type
_entity_poly.pdbx_seq_one_letter_code
_entity_poly.pdbx_strand_id
1 'polypeptide(L)' 'MLEILLALAVGIVIGLVFSASKLPLPAPPALAGVAGIVGIYFGGQIWPHLAKLFS' A
#
# COMPACT_ATOMS: atom_id res chain seq x y z
N MET A 1 1.49 -16.31 0.16
CA MET A 1 2.84 -15.77 -0.20
C MET A 1 2.96 -15.44 -1.68
N LEU A 2 2.50 -16.33 -2.57
CA LEU A 2 2.48 -16.07 -4.02
C LEU A 2 1.67 -14.81 -4.37
N GLU A 3 0.59 -14.54 -3.65
CA GLU A 3 -0.27 -13.37 -3.81
C GLU A 3 0.50 -12.06 -3.60
N ILE A 4 1.42 -12.02 -2.64
CA ILE A 4 2.26 -10.85 -2.36
C ILE A 4 3.22 -10.62 -3.53
N LEU A 5 3.85 -11.70 -4.01
CA LEU A 5 4.77 -11.63 -5.14
C LEU A 5 4.05 -11.19 -6.42
N LEU A 6 2.83 -11.70 -6.65
CA LEU A 6 1.97 -11.33 -7.78
C LEU A 6 1.51 -9.87 -7.66
N ALA A 7 1.09 -9.41 -6.47
CA ALA A 7 0.69 -8.02 -6.26
C ALA A 7 1.86 -7.05 -6.50
N LEU A 8 3.06 -7.40 -6.05
CA LEU A 8 4.28 -6.63 -6.30
C LEU A 8 4.60 -6.60 -7.81
N ALA A 9 4.58 -7.76 -8.46
CA ALA A 9 4.85 -7.87 -9.90
C ALA A 9 3.85 -7.06 -10.73
N VAL A 10 2.55 -7.16 -10.43
CA VAL A 10 1.49 -6.40 -11.09
C VAL A 10 1.69 -4.90 -10.86
N GLY A 11 1.99 -4.48 -9.62
CA GLY A 11 2.27 -3.07 -9.30
C GLY A 11 3.44 -2.50 -10.10
N ILE A 12 4.53 -3.28 -10.23
CA ILE A 12 5.70 -2.91 -11.03
C ILE A 12 5.32 -2.79 -12.51
N VAL A 13 4.64 -3.80 -13.08
CA VAL A 13 4.25 -3.82 -14.49
C VAL A 13 3.32 -2.65 -14.82
N ILE A 14 2.29 -2.40 -14.01
CA ILE A 14 1.37 -1.27 -14.20
C ILE A 14 2.10 0.05 -14.07
N GLY A 15 2.98 0.21 -13.08
CA GLY A 15 3.80 1.41 -12.91
C GLY A 15 4.68 1.70 -14.13
N LEU A 16 5.32 0.66 -14.68
CA LEU A 16 6.14 0.76 -15.89
C LEU A 16 5.30 1.14 -17.12
N VAL A 17 4.16 0.47 -17.34
CA VAL A 17 3.28 0.74 -18.49
C VAL A 17 2.76 2.17 -18.46
N PHE A 18 2.23 2.64 -17.33
CA PHE A 18 1.66 3.98 -17.23
C PHE A 18 2.73 5.07 -17.34
N SER A 19 3.90 4.86 -16.72
CA SER A 19 5.04 5.77 -16.84
C SER A 19 5.56 5.85 -18.28
N ALA A 20 5.71 4.70 -18.96
CA ALA A 20 6.14 4.64 -20.36
C ALA A 20 5.13 5.29 -21.32
N SER A 21 3.82 5.14 -21.05
CA SER A 21 2.75 5.77 -21.82
C SER A 21 2.50 7.24 -21.45
N LYS A 22 3.25 7.81 -20.48
CA LYS A 22 3.05 9.17 -19.94
C LYS A 22 1.61 9.42 -19.44
N LEU A 23 0.94 8.36 -19.02
CA LEU A 23 -0.39 8.43 -18.43
C LEU A 23 -0.27 8.78 -16.94
N PRO A 24 -1.25 9.49 -16.36
CA PRO A 24 -1.28 9.71 -14.92
C PRO A 24 -1.28 8.36 -14.20
N LEU A 25 -0.37 8.19 -13.23
CA LEU A 25 -0.32 6.95 -12.46
C LEU A 25 -1.63 6.77 -11.67
N PRO A 26 -2.21 5.56 -11.67
CA PRO A 26 -3.39 5.25 -10.87
C PRO A 26 -3.06 5.10 -9.37
N ALA A 27 -1.78 4.91 -9.04
CA ALA A 27 -1.28 4.81 -7.67
C ALA A 27 -1.15 6.19 -7.01
N PRO A 28 -1.13 6.27 -5.66
CA PRO A 28 -0.95 7.54 -4.95
C PRO A 28 0.29 8.29 -5.49
N PRO A 29 0.13 9.53 -5.96
CA PRO A 29 1.20 10.24 -6.68
C PRO A 29 2.37 10.67 -5.79
N ALA A 30 2.22 10.55 -4.46
CA ALA A 30 3.22 10.93 -3.47
C ALA A 30 3.54 9.76 -2.53
N LEU A 31 4.81 9.67 -2.11
CA LEU A 31 5.26 8.72 -1.07
C LEU A 31 4.43 8.86 0.22
N ALA A 32 3.97 10.07 0.54
CA ALA A 32 3.07 10.33 1.66
C ALA A 32 1.76 9.52 1.58
N GLY A 33 1.20 9.34 0.39
CA GLY A 33 -0.02 8.55 0.20
C GLY A 33 0.22 7.06 0.47
N VAL A 34 1.35 6.52 0.01
CA VAL A 34 1.75 5.13 0.29
C VAL A 34 1.99 4.92 1.79
N ALA A 35 2.72 5.85 2.42
CA ALA A 35 2.95 5.82 3.87
C ALA A 35 1.65 5.89 4.68
N GLY A 36 0.66 6.66 4.23
CA GLY A 36 -0.67 6.72 4.84
C GLY A 36 -1.40 5.37 4.82
N ILE A 37 -1.40 4.67 3.67
CA ILE A 37 -2.03 3.34 3.53
C ILE A 37 -1.36 2.33 4.46
N VAL A 38 -0.02 2.34 4.52
CA VAL A 38 0.76 1.49 5.43
C VAL A 38 0.42 1.79 6.90
N GLY A 39 0.32 3.07 7.26
CA GLY A 39 -0.06 3.51 8.60
C GLY A 39 -1.48 3.06 9.00
N ILE A 40 -2.44 3.10 8.08
CA ILE A 40 -3.81 2.61 8.32
C ILE A 40 -3.80 1.10 8.62
N TYR A 41 -3.06 0.31 7.83
CA TYR A 41 -2.94 -1.12 8.03
C TYR A 41 -2.33 -1.45 9.41
N PHE A 42 -1.21 -0.80 9.76
CA PHE A 42 -0.58 -1.01 11.06
C PHE A 42 -1.45 -0.52 12.22
N GLY A 43 -2.14 0.61 12.08
CA GLY A 43 -3.07 1.10 13.09
C GLY A 43 -4.18 0.09 13.40
N GLY A 44 -4.74 -0.55 12.38
CA GLY A 44 -5.73 -1.62 12.53
C GLY A 44 -5.18 -2.86 13.25
N GLN A 45 -3.90 -3.19 13.04
CA GLN A 45 -3.23 -4.30 13.74
C GLN A 45 -2.85 -3.96 15.18
N ILE A 46 -2.48 -2.71 15.46
CA ILE A 46 -2.07 -2.25 16.79
C ILE A 46 -3.28 -2.06 17.71
N TRP A 47 -4.43 -1.63 17.17
CA TRP A 47 -5.62 -1.32 17.95
C TRP A 47 -6.08 -2.45 18.91
N PRO A 48 -6.18 -3.73 18.49
CA PRO A 48 -6.51 -4.83 19.39
C PRO A 48 -5.56 -5.01 20.57
N HIS A 49 -4.30 -4.61 20.43
CA HIS A 49 -3.31 -4.67 21.50
C HIS A 49 -3.47 -3.49 22.48
N LEU A 50 -3.77 -2.30 21.96
CA LEU A 50 -4.05 -1.12 22.78
C LEU A 50 -5.38 -1.23 23.53
N ALA A 51 -6.41 -1.78 22.89
CA ALA A 51 -7.74 -1.96 23.50
C ALA A 51 -7.69 -2.83 24.77
N LYS A 52 -6.76 -3.79 24.84
CA LYS A 52 -6.53 -4.64 26.03
C LYS A 52 -5.98 -3.86 27.24
N LEU A 53 -5.45 -2.66 27.05
CA LEU A 53 -4.94 -1.82 28.12
C LEU A 53 -6.05 -1.06 28.86
N PHE A 54 -7.23 -0.95 28.24
CA PHE A 54 -8.39 -0.23 28.77
C PHE A 54 -9.49 -1.15 29.31
N SER A 55 -9.25 -2.47 29.32
CA SER A 55 -10.12 -3.52 29.88
C SER A 55 -9.43 -4.21 31.04
#